data_AF-A0AAJ2FL55-F1
#
_entry.id   AF-A0AAJ2FL55-F1
#
_cell.length_a   1.000
_cell.length_b   1.000
_cell.length_c   1.000
_cell.angle_alpha   90.00
_cell.angle_beta   90.00
_cell.angle_gamma   90.00
#
_symmetry.space_group_name_H-M   'P 1'
#
loop_
_entity.id
_entity.type
_entity.pdbx_description
1 polymer ?
#
loop_
_entity_poly.entity_id
_entity_poly.type
_entity_poly.pdbx_seq_one_letter_code
_entity_poly.pdbx_strand_id
1 'polypeptide(L)'
;MDDVQQLGEMLRHYAESEAHKKQTFESQSALWATRIGELFDQIQQWLEPVQAPHLLEVSREAYVASGPSVPAETSPFKTEKLSIVIAGKPVEFVPDVMGAGGQISLAVMGLTAARYGSVSLVCLPPSTSWQWRKTNGLKDPDTFAFDANFLAQQLQGLIPRDRGQVLPD
;
A
#
# COMPACT_ATOMS: atom_id res chain seq x y z
N MET A 1 -49.96 11.65 16.43
CA MET A 1 -48.63 11.01 16.49
C MET A 1 -47.88 11.78 17.55
N ASP A 2 -47.42 11.12 18.61
CA ASP A 2 -46.76 11.77 19.75
C ASP A 2 -45.29 12.06 19.38
N ASP A 3 -44.85 13.30 19.56
CA ASP A 3 -43.49 13.75 19.19
C ASP A 3 -42.40 12.89 19.85
N VAL A 4 -42.68 12.34 21.03
CA VAL A 4 -41.76 11.43 21.74
C VAL A 4 -41.63 10.08 21.04
N GLN A 5 -42.72 9.55 20.46
CA GLN A 5 -42.69 8.30 19.71
C GLN A 5 -41.88 8.46 18.41
N GLN A 6 -42.07 9.58 17.71
CA GLN A 6 -41.32 9.91 16.50
C GLN A 6 -39.82 10.08 16.79
N LEU A 7 -39.46 10.75 17.90
CA LEU A 7 -38.06 10.83 18.35
C LEU A 7 -37.49 9.44 18.66
N GLY A 8 -38.25 8.56 19.31
CA GLY A 8 -37.84 7.20 19.61
C GLY A 8 -37.54 6.37 18.35
N GLU A 9 -38.35 6.50 17.31
CA GLU A 9 -38.09 5.87 16.00
C GLU A 9 -36.84 6.44 15.32
N MET A 10 -36.68 7.77 15.31
CA MET A 10 -35.50 8.42 14.75
C MET A 10 -34.20 7.98 15.44
N LEU A 11 -34.19 7.88 16.77
CA LEU A 11 -33.02 7.46 17.54
C LEU A 11 -32.67 5.98 17.29
N ARG A 12 -33.66 5.09 17.14
CA ARG A 12 -33.39 3.69 16.78
C ARG A 12 -32.78 3.59 15.38
N HIS A 13 -33.35 4.27 14.39
CA HIS A 13 -32.80 4.29 13.04
C HIS A 13 -31.38 4.86 12.99
N TYR A 14 -31.10 5.90 13.79
CA TYR A 14 -29.75 6.43 13.92
C TYR A 14 -28.78 5.40 14.53
N ALA A 15 -29.15 4.76 15.64
CA ALA A 15 -28.31 3.75 16.29
C ALA A 15 -28.04 2.53 15.38
N GLU A 16 -29.06 2.05 14.66
CA GLU A 16 -28.92 0.97 13.68
C GLU A 16 -28.01 1.38 12.51
N SER A 17 -28.14 2.62 12.02
CA SER A 17 -27.27 3.15 10.95
C SER A 17 -25.81 3.23 11.40
N GLU A 18 -25.54 3.72 12.61
CA GLU A 18 -24.18 3.79 13.15
C GLU A 18 -23.58 2.39 13.37
N ALA A 19 -24.36 1.44 13.87
CA ALA A 19 -23.92 0.04 14.03
C ALA A 19 -23.58 -0.58 12.67
N HIS A 20 -24.42 -0.40 11.66
CA HIS A 20 -24.18 -0.90 10.30
C HIS A 20 -22.94 -0.27 9.66
N LYS A 21 -22.73 1.04 9.83
CA LYS A 21 -21.51 1.73 9.36
C LYS A 21 -20.27 1.17 10.03
N LYS A 22 -20.29 0.98 11.36
CA LYS A 22 -19.18 0.41 12.12
C LYS A 22 -18.83 -1.00 11.62
N GLN A 23 -19.82 -1.87 11.47
CA GLN A 23 -19.60 -3.24 10.97
C GLN A 23 -19.04 -3.25 9.55
N THR A 24 -19.58 -2.41 8.66
CA THR A 24 -19.08 -2.28 7.28
C THR A 24 -17.63 -1.83 7.25
N PHE A 25 -17.30 -0.84 8.06
CA PHE A 25 -15.95 -0.30 8.18
C PHE A 25 -14.96 -1.34 8.74
N GLU A 26 -15.35 -2.07 9.78
CA GLU A 26 -14.53 -3.17 10.34
C GLU A 26 -14.27 -4.25 9.29
N SER A 27 -15.31 -4.68 8.55
CA SER A 27 -15.17 -5.66 7.47
C SER A 27 -14.25 -5.17 6.35
N GLN A 28 -14.36 -3.90 5.95
CA GLN A 28 -13.48 -3.31 4.94
C GLN A 28 -12.03 -3.19 5.43
N SER A 29 -11.82 -2.84 6.69
CA SER A 29 -10.47 -2.75 7.27
C SER A 29 -9.78 -4.13 7.33
N ALA A 30 -10.53 -5.19 7.62
CA ALA A 30 -10.02 -6.56 7.56
C ALA A 30 -9.66 -6.97 6.13
N LEU A 31 -10.53 -6.70 5.15
CA LEU A 31 -10.25 -6.98 3.74
C LEU A 31 -9.02 -6.20 3.25
N TRP A 32 -8.90 -4.93 3.62
CA TRP A 32 -7.74 -4.08 3.33
C TRP A 32 -6.44 -4.73 3.83
N ALA A 33 -6.40 -5.20 5.08
CA ALA A 33 -5.23 -5.85 5.65
C ALA A 33 -4.90 -7.17 4.95
N THR A 34 -5.91 -8.00 4.65
CA THR A 34 -5.74 -9.26 3.91
C THR A 34 -5.12 -9.03 2.53
N ARG A 35 -5.63 -8.04 1.77
CA ARG A 35 -5.12 -7.75 0.43
C ARG A 35 -3.68 -7.27 0.42
N ILE A 36 -3.26 -6.54 1.45
CA ILE A 36 -1.87 -6.11 1.61
C ILE A 36 -0.97 -7.33 1.90
N GLY A 37 -1.38 -8.21 2.82
CA GLY A 37 -0.64 -9.44 3.10
C GLY A 37 -0.49 -10.33 1.86
N GLU A 38 -1.58 -10.54 1.12
CA GLU A 38 -1.56 -11.29 -0.15
C GLU A 38 -0.59 -10.68 -1.18
N LEU A 39 -0.55 -9.35 -1.29
CA LEU A 39 0.41 -8.67 -2.17
C LEU A 39 1.84 -8.93 -1.72
N PHE A 40 2.13 -8.82 -0.42
CA PHE A 40 3.48 -9.02 0.09
C PHE A 40 3.94 -10.47 -0.05
N ASP A 41 3.03 -11.44 0.11
CA ASP A 41 3.30 -12.86 -0.19
C ASP A 41 3.69 -13.05 -1.65
N GLN A 42 2.95 -12.43 -2.58
CA GLN A 42 3.28 -12.46 -4.01
C GLN A 42 4.65 -11.83 -4.29
N ILE A 43 4.94 -10.66 -3.72
CA ILE A 43 6.25 -10.00 -3.90
C ILE A 43 7.38 -10.89 -3.38
N GLN A 44 7.22 -11.47 -2.19
CA GLN A 44 8.23 -12.35 -1.61
C GLN A 44 8.46 -13.59 -2.48
N GLN A 45 7.40 -14.19 -3.01
CA GLN A 45 7.48 -15.31 -3.96
C GLN A 45 8.21 -14.91 -5.25
N TRP A 46 7.90 -13.74 -5.82
CA TRP A 46 8.58 -13.26 -7.04
C TRP A 46 10.08 -13.04 -6.83
N LEU A 47 10.49 -12.65 -5.63
CA LEU A 47 11.88 -12.36 -5.28
C LEU A 47 12.64 -13.55 -4.67
N GLU A 48 11.98 -14.68 -4.43
CA GLU A 48 12.61 -15.89 -3.88
C GLU A 48 13.91 -16.30 -4.62
N PRO A 49 13.97 -16.30 -5.98
CA PRO A 49 15.17 -16.71 -6.71
C PRO A 49 16.41 -15.84 -6.47
N VAL A 50 16.22 -14.59 -6.02
CA VAL A 50 17.29 -13.63 -5.72
C VAL A 50 17.53 -13.44 -4.22
N GLN A 51 16.62 -13.89 -3.37
CA GLN A 51 16.83 -14.00 -1.92
C GLN A 51 17.72 -15.18 -1.55
N ALA A 52 17.53 -16.35 -2.16
CA ALA A 52 18.31 -17.57 -1.88
C ALA A 52 19.84 -17.39 -2.00
N PRO A 53 20.36 -16.64 -2.99
CA PRO A 53 21.78 -16.28 -3.04
C PRO A 53 22.18 -15.04 -2.20
N HIS A 54 21.31 -14.54 -1.32
CA HIS A 54 21.50 -13.32 -0.53
C HIS A 54 21.80 -12.07 -1.37
N LEU A 55 21.27 -11.97 -2.60
CA LEU A 55 21.48 -10.82 -3.47
C LEU A 55 20.61 -9.62 -3.07
N LEU A 56 19.51 -9.89 -2.36
CA LEU A 56 18.68 -8.91 -1.70
C LEU A 56 18.07 -9.50 -0.44
N GLU A 57 17.62 -8.62 0.45
CA GLU A 57 16.90 -8.99 1.66
C GLU A 57 15.45 -8.50 1.56
N VAL A 58 14.51 -9.31 2.03
CA VAL A 58 13.09 -8.93 2.16
C VAL A 58 12.69 -9.12 3.61
N SER A 59 12.09 -8.10 4.20
CA SER A 59 11.57 -8.14 5.57
C SER A 59 10.19 -7.53 5.66
N ARG A 60 9.42 -7.99 6.63
CA ARG A 60 8.11 -7.43 6.98
C ARG A 60 8.08 -7.07 8.44
N GLU A 61 7.44 -5.97 8.77
CA GLU A 61 7.26 -5.55 10.14
C GLU A 61 5.85 -4.99 10.37
N ALA A 62 5.36 -5.18 11.60
CA ALA A 62 4.03 -4.70 11.98
C ALA A 62 3.92 -3.19 11.76
N TYR A 63 2.81 -2.76 11.16
CA TYR A 63 2.59 -1.38 10.76
C TYR A 63 1.16 -0.95 11.06
N VAL A 64 1.02 0.28 11.52
CA VAL A 64 -0.28 0.92 11.78
C VAL A 64 -0.40 2.12 10.84
N ALA A 65 -1.24 1.99 9.81
CA ALA A 65 -1.49 3.07 8.89
C ALA A 65 -2.26 4.18 9.61
N SER A 66 -1.77 5.41 9.51
CA SER A 66 -2.35 6.58 10.16
C SER A 66 -2.24 7.80 9.26
N GLY A 67 -3.00 8.84 9.55
CA GLY A 67 -3.03 10.06 8.76
C GLY A 67 -3.76 11.19 9.47
N PRO A 68 -3.89 12.36 8.82
CA PRO A 68 -4.48 13.55 9.43
C PRO A 68 -5.89 13.33 10.02
N SER A 69 -6.64 12.39 9.44
CA SER A 69 -8.01 12.07 9.86
C SER A 69 -8.11 10.84 10.76
N VAL A 70 -7.03 10.05 10.90
CA VAL A 70 -7.00 8.80 11.67
C VAL A 70 -5.68 8.72 12.44
N PRO A 71 -5.65 9.12 13.72
CA PRO A 71 -4.47 9.03 14.57
C PRO A 71 -3.96 7.60 14.74
N ALA A 72 -2.66 7.42 14.95
CA ALA A 72 -2.04 6.10 15.05
C ALA A 72 -2.56 5.29 16.25
N GLU A 73 -2.84 5.95 17.37
CA GLU A 73 -3.27 5.34 18.63
C GLU A 73 -4.66 4.70 18.52
N THR A 74 -5.52 5.26 17.67
CA THR A 74 -6.90 4.82 17.47
C THR A 74 -7.12 4.19 16.10
N SER A 75 -6.06 4.04 15.31
CA SER A 75 -6.19 3.54 13.95
C SER A 75 -6.60 2.06 13.94
N PRO A 76 -7.67 1.73 13.21
CA PRO A 76 -8.09 0.35 12.96
C PRO A 76 -7.28 -0.30 11.84
N PHE A 77 -6.46 0.47 11.10
CA PHE A 77 -5.71 0.02 9.92
C PHE A 77 -4.37 -0.58 10.33
N LYS A 78 -4.42 -1.80 10.89
CA LYS A 78 -3.26 -2.55 11.34
C LYS A 78 -2.91 -3.64 10.34
N THR A 79 -1.66 -3.67 9.92
CA THR A 79 -1.13 -4.59 8.92
C THR A 79 0.39 -4.70 9.10
N GLU A 80 1.11 -4.88 8.01
CA GLU A 80 2.56 -4.90 7.90
C GLU A 80 3.04 -3.88 6.87
N LYS A 81 4.30 -3.47 6.96
CA LYS A 81 5.02 -2.85 5.83
C LYS A 81 6.10 -3.80 5.34
N LEU A 82 6.41 -3.73 4.04
CA LEU A 82 7.42 -4.56 3.39
C LEU A 82 8.64 -3.71 3.08
N SER A 83 9.82 -4.23 3.40
CA SER A 83 11.11 -3.62 3.10
C SER A 83 11.95 -4.57 2.24
N ILE A 84 12.56 -4.02 1.20
CA ILE A 84 13.50 -4.72 0.32
C ILE A 84 14.83 -3.97 0.37
N VAL A 85 15.92 -4.65 0.68
CA VAL A 85 17.27 -4.09 0.61
C VAL A 85 18.00 -4.70 -0.57
N ILE A 86 18.34 -3.89 -1.57
CA ILE A 86 19.06 -4.31 -2.78
C ILE A 86 20.27 -3.40 -3.01
N ALA A 87 21.46 -3.98 -3.16
CA ALA A 87 22.73 -3.24 -3.32
C ALA A 87 22.92 -2.14 -2.25
N GLY A 88 22.53 -2.42 -1.01
CA GLY A 88 22.60 -1.49 0.13
C GLY A 88 21.55 -0.36 0.12
N LYS A 89 20.58 -0.38 -0.82
CA LYS A 89 19.52 0.62 -0.93
C LYS A 89 18.19 0.04 -0.44
N PRO A 90 17.52 0.68 0.54
CA PRO A 90 16.20 0.25 0.99
C PRO A 90 15.10 0.74 0.05
N VAL A 91 14.13 -0.13 -0.19
CA VAL A 91 12.85 0.15 -0.85
C VAL A 91 11.76 -0.29 0.11
N GLU A 92 10.82 0.60 0.42
CA GLU A 92 9.75 0.31 1.37
C GLU A 92 8.39 0.45 0.69
N PHE A 93 7.48 -0.48 1.00
CA PHE A 93 6.07 -0.44 0.65
C PHE A 93 5.28 -0.22 1.93
N VAL A 94 4.78 1.00 2.10
CA VAL A 94 4.15 1.47 3.34
C VAL A 94 2.66 1.69 3.09
N PRO A 95 1.77 0.90 3.71
CA PRO A 95 0.33 1.08 3.54
C PRO A 95 -0.19 2.44 4.00
N ASP A 96 -1.16 2.98 3.28
CA ASP A 96 -1.92 4.16 3.70
C ASP A 96 -3.26 3.74 4.33
N VAL A 97 -3.85 4.68 5.08
CA VAL A 97 -5.25 4.58 5.50
C VAL A 97 -6.14 4.37 4.28
N MET A 98 -7.10 3.43 4.39
CA MET A 98 -8.01 3.11 3.29
C MET A 98 -8.69 4.37 2.74
N GLY A 99 -8.59 4.54 1.42
CA GLY A 99 -9.11 5.70 0.71
C GLY A 99 -10.60 5.58 0.39
N ALA A 100 -11.12 6.59 -0.31
CA ALA A 100 -12.50 6.62 -0.78
C ALA A 100 -12.83 5.38 -1.63
N GLY A 101 -14.08 4.90 -1.50
CA GLY A 101 -14.54 3.71 -2.24
C GLY A 101 -13.84 2.41 -1.85
N GLY A 102 -13.15 2.38 -0.70
CA GLY A 102 -12.38 1.21 -0.27
C GLY A 102 -11.05 1.04 -0.99
N GLN A 103 -10.53 2.11 -1.63
CA GLN A 103 -9.24 2.07 -2.30
C GLN A 103 -8.14 1.69 -1.30
N ILE A 104 -7.35 0.70 -1.67
CA ILE A 104 -6.17 0.26 -0.94
C ILE A 104 -4.97 0.92 -1.61
N SER A 105 -4.11 1.59 -0.85
CA SER A 105 -2.86 2.15 -1.37
C SER A 105 -1.67 1.87 -0.47
N LEU A 106 -0.50 1.77 -1.09
CA LEU A 106 0.79 1.74 -0.43
C LEU A 106 1.69 2.78 -1.07
N ALA A 107 2.28 3.66 -0.27
CA ALA A 107 3.39 4.49 -0.71
C ALA A 107 4.61 3.62 -0.98
N VAL A 108 5.29 3.84 -2.10
CA VAL A 108 6.55 3.14 -2.42
C VAL A 108 7.72 4.12 -2.33
N MET A 109 8.65 3.84 -1.44
CA MET A 109 9.82 4.67 -1.15
C MET A 109 11.12 4.04 -1.65
N GLY A 110 12.15 4.85 -1.86
CA GLY A 110 13.51 4.36 -2.17
C GLY A 110 13.77 4.01 -3.65
N LEU A 111 12.73 3.92 -4.48
CA LEU A 111 12.88 3.58 -5.91
C LEU A 111 13.25 4.76 -6.83
N THR A 112 13.05 5.99 -6.37
CA THR A 112 13.41 7.19 -7.14
C THR A 112 13.94 8.27 -6.20
N ALA A 113 14.71 9.22 -6.73
CA ALA A 113 15.06 10.45 -6.01
C ALA A 113 13.85 11.40 -5.79
N ALA A 114 12.64 10.98 -6.20
CA ALA A 114 11.44 11.79 -6.06
C ALA A 114 10.92 11.74 -4.61
N ARG A 115 10.20 12.80 -4.25
CA ARG A 115 9.56 12.98 -2.92
C ARG A 115 8.69 11.79 -2.52
N TYR A 116 8.53 11.59 -1.21
CA TYR A 116 7.52 10.69 -0.64
C TYR A 116 6.15 10.86 -1.31
N GLY A 117 5.46 9.75 -1.59
CA GLY A 117 4.14 9.76 -2.25
C GLY A 117 4.16 10.03 -3.77
N SER A 118 5.33 10.16 -4.40
CA SER A 118 5.40 10.26 -5.87
C SER A 118 5.09 8.95 -6.58
N VAL A 119 5.17 7.85 -5.84
CA VAL A 119 4.90 6.51 -6.32
C VAL A 119 4.02 5.80 -5.31
N SER A 120 2.97 5.15 -5.80
CA SER A 120 2.08 4.33 -4.98
C SER A 120 1.65 3.08 -5.72
N LEU A 121 1.49 1.98 -5.00
CA LEU A 121 0.66 0.87 -5.45
C LEU A 121 -0.78 1.15 -5.05
N VAL A 122 -1.72 0.92 -5.96
CA VAL A 122 -3.15 1.02 -5.65
C VAL A 122 -3.90 -0.23 -6.09
N CYS A 123 -4.93 -0.57 -5.33
CA CYS A 123 -5.91 -1.58 -5.68
C CYS A 123 -7.30 -1.01 -5.36
N LEU A 124 -8.21 -1.06 -6.33
CA LEU A 124 -9.58 -0.58 -6.15
C LEU A 124 -10.54 -1.78 -6.23
N PRO A 125 -11.19 -2.16 -5.12
CA PRO A 125 -12.21 -3.20 -5.14
C PRO A 125 -13.34 -2.89 -6.15
N PRO A 126 -13.90 -3.91 -6.82
CA PRO A 126 -13.70 -5.35 -6.60
C PRO A 126 -12.48 -5.93 -7.33
N SER A 127 -11.64 -5.11 -7.97
CA SER A 127 -10.42 -5.59 -8.61
C SER A 127 -9.48 -6.21 -7.58
N THR A 128 -8.73 -7.23 -8.01
CA THR A 128 -7.59 -7.79 -7.28
C THR A 128 -6.26 -7.39 -7.89
N SER A 129 -6.27 -6.71 -9.05
CA SER A 129 -5.07 -6.28 -9.75
C SER A 129 -4.51 -5.00 -9.15
N TRP A 130 -3.23 -5.06 -8.79
CA TRP A 130 -2.48 -3.91 -8.30
C TRP A 130 -1.95 -3.07 -9.46
N GLN A 131 -2.04 -1.76 -9.28
CA GLN A 131 -1.56 -0.78 -10.25
C GLN A 131 -0.47 0.08 -9.62
N TRP A 132 0.65 0.16 -10.30
CA TRP A 132 1.71 1.10 -9.99
C TRP A 132 1.34 2.47 -10.54
N ARG A 133 1.24 3.47 -9.68
CA ARG A 133 0.97 4.86 -10.06
C ARG A 133 2.17 5.72 -9.76
N LYS A 134 2.56 6.55 -10.72
CA LYS A 134 3.61 7.54 -10.59
C LYS A 134 3.04 8.93 -10.85
N THR A 135 3.09 9.78 -9.84
CA THR A 135 2.64 11.18 -9.92
C THR A 135 3.85 12.07 -10.22
N ASN A 136 3.89 12.64 -11.42
CA ASN A 136 4.97 13.50 -11.91
C ASN A 136 4.63 15.01 -11.80
N GLY A 137 3.55 15.37 -11.08
CA GLY A 137 3.05 16.74 -10.99
C GLY A 137 2.13 17.16 -12.14
N LEU A 138 1.89 16.27 -13.11
CA LEU A 138 0.82 16.42 -14.10
C LEU A 138 -0.53 15.98 -13.51
N LYS A 139 -1.61 16.38 -14.20
CA LYS A 139 -2.99 16.17 -13.76
C LYS A 139 -3.36 14.68 -13.65
N ASP A 140 -2.78 13.83 -14.50
CA ASP A 140 -3.02 12.40 -14.53
C ASP A 140 -1.74 11.61 -14.24
N PRO A 141 -1.75 10.67 -13.28
CA PRO A 141 -0.57 9.86 -12.97
C PRO A 141 -0.34 8.77 -14.01
N ASP A 142 0.92 8.48 -14.32
CA ASP A 142 1.30 7.34 -15.14
C ASP A 142 0.97 6.05 -14.37
N THR A 143 0.22 5.16 -15.01
CA THR A 143 -0.31 3.95 -14.37
C THR A 143 0.13 2.70 -15.12
N PHE A 144 0.65 1.71 -14.40
CA PHE A 144 1.18 0.46 -14.95
C PHE A 144 0.62 -0.73 -14.17
N ALA A 145 0.46 -1.88 -14.83
CA ALA A 145 0.18 -3.13 -14.12
C ALA A 145 1.37 -3.47 -13.23
N PHE A 146 1.10 -3.89 -11.99
CA PHE A 146 2.14 -4.32 -11.07
C PHE A 146 2.25 -5.85 -11.08
N ASP A 147 3.35 -6.35 -11.66
CA ASP A 147 3.69 -7.77 -11.72
C ASP A 147 5.18 -7.99 -11.40
N ALA A 148 5.60 -9.26 -11.40
CA ALA A 148 6.98 -9.66 -11.11
C ALA A 148 8.01 -9.00 -12.04
N ASN A 149 7.71 -8.91 -13.34
CA ASN A 149 8.63 -8.34 -14.34
C ASN A 149 8.79 -6.84 -14.11
N PHE A 150 7.68 -6.15 -13.86
CA PHE A 150 7.67 -4.73 -13.57
C PHE A 150 8.47 -4.43 -12.30
N LEU A 151 8.23 -5.19 -11.22
CA LEU A 151 9.00 -5.04 -9.97
C LEU A 151 10.50 -5.25 -10.20
N ALA A 152 10.88 -6.31 -10.92
CA ALA A 152 12.28 -6.58 -11.24
C ALA A 152 12.92 -5.41 -12.00
N GLN A 153 12.23 -4.83 -12.98
CA GLN A 153 12.71 -3.65 -13.71
C GLN A 153 12.91 -2.44 -12.80
N GLN A 154 11.99 -2.20 -11.85
CA GLN A 154 12.14 -1.09 -10.89
C GLN A 154 13.37 -1.32 -9.99
N LEU A 155 13.55 -2.53 -9.45
CA LEU A 155 14.67 -2.86 -8.56
C LEU A 155 16.03 -2.81 -9.29
N GLN A 156 16.09 -3.25 -10.55
CA GLN A 156 17.31 -3.16 -11.38
C GLN A 156 17.80 -1.71 -11.54
N GLY A 157 16.88 -0.74 -11.56
CA GLY A 157 17.22 0.68 -11.62
C GLY A 157 18.06 1.18 -10.44
N LEU A 158 18.07 0.45 -9.31
CA LEU A 158 18.83 0.80 -8.11
C LEU A 158 20.26 0.29 -8.11
N ILE A 159 20.57 -0.72 -8.92
CA ILE A 159 21.91 -1.30 -8.99
C ILE A 159 22.85 -0.28 -9.64
N PRO A 160 23.97 0.08 -8.98
CA PRO A 160 24.97 0.96 -9.59
C PRO A 160 25.44 0.40 -10.94
N ARG A 161 25.39 1.22 -11.99
CA ARG A 161 26.02 0.87 -13.27
C ARG A 161 27.49 1.24 -13.20
N ASP A 162 28.38 0.30 -13.50
CA ASP A 162 29.80 0.57 -13.62
C ASP A 162 30.04 1.59 -14.74
N ARG A 163 30.31 2.85 -14.37
CA ARG A 163 30.81 3.88 -15.29
C ARG A 163 32.34 3.87 -15.19
N GLY A 164 33.00 2.83 -15.70
CA GLY A 164 34.44 2.71 -15.45
C GLY A 164 35.19 1.53 -16.04
N GLN A 165 34.97 1.17 -17.30
CA GLN A 165 36.04 0.59 -18.11
C GLN A 165 36.28 1.51 -19.30
N VAL A 166 37.06 2.57 -19.07
CA VAL A 166 37.81 3.19 -20.16
C VAL A 166 39.01 2.28 -20.36
N LEU A 167 39.01 1.49 -21.44
CA LEU A 167 40.21 0.81 -21.91
C LEU A 167 41.26 1.88 -22.21
N PRO A 168 42.50 1.76 -21.73
CA PRO A 168 43.60 2.52 -22.29
C PRO A 168 43.91 1.98 -23.69
N ASP A 169 43.89 2.86 -24.69
CA ASP A 169 44.60 2.65 -25.96
C ASP A 169 46.12 2.78 -25.75
#